data_AF-R5YER6-F1
#
_entry.id   AF-R5YER6-F1
#
_cell.length_a   1.000
_cell.length_b   1.000
_cell.length_c   1.000
_cell.angle_alpha   90.00
_cell.angle_beta   90.00
_cell.angle_gamma   90.00
#
_symmetry.space_group_name_H-M   'P 1'
#
loop_
_entity.id
_entity.type
_entity.pdbx_description
1 polymer ?
#
loop_
_entity_poly.entity_id
_entity_poly.type
_entity_poly.pdbx_seq_one_letter_code
_entity_poly.pdbx_strand_id
1 'polypeptide(L)'
;MQSEAEQKEFIKLYGAILKVTNILSSFDEFKDNELINERDKQDYHSIYIELYNEFRNKAKQEKTDVTEDVVFEMELIKSIEVNIDYILGLVKKYHDSNMEDKEILLTIQKTIMASPDLRNKKDLIMAFIESLDQDSNVYADFESFMNSKKKEELDKIIAEENLNKEETYNFIQRSFEHGRVETNGTEVSTILPPMSMFTPNNDRQEKKNKVIDKLLEFFDKFFSMSNNKF
;
A
#
# COMPACT_ATOMS: atom_id res chain seq x y z
N MET A 1 17.48 -32.30 3.66
CA MET A 1 16.27 -32.20 2.81
C MET A 1 15.09 -32.43 3.73
N GLN A 2 14.23 -31.43 3.92
CA GLN A 2 12.97 -31.62 4.65
C GLN A 2 12.08 -32.58 3.87
N SER A 3 11.32 -33.41 4.57
CA SER A 3 10.37 -34.33 3.94
C SER A 3 9.15 -33.57 3.41
N GLU A 4 8.49 -34.11 2.37
CA GLU A 4 7.25 -33.51 1.85
C GLU A 4 6.17 -33.39 2.94
N ALA A 5 6.15 -34.33 3.90
CA ALA A 5 5.25 -34.29 5.04
C ALA A 5 5.50 -33.06 5.93
N GLU A 6 6.75 -32.73 6.24
CA GLU A 6 7.14 -31.55 7.01
C GLU A 6 6.78 -30.24 6.27
N GLN A 7 6.97 -30.20 4.96
CA GLN A 7 6.57 -29.06 4.12
C GLN A 7 5.04 -28.83 4.19
N LYS A 8 4.25 -29.89 4.04
CA LYS A 8 2.78 -29.82 4.12
C LYS A 8 2.30 -29.42 5.53
N GLU A 9 2.95 -29.90 6.57
CA GLU A 9 2.65 -29.53 7.96
C GLU A 9 2.94 -28.05 8.23
N PHE A 10 4.09 -27.55 7.76
CA PHE A 10 4.40 -26.12 7.82
C PHE A 10 3.35 -25.28 7.11
N ILE A 11 2.94 -25.65 5.88
CA ILE A 11 1.92 -24.89 5.13
C ILE A 11 0.59 -24.83 5.91
N LYS A 12 0.17 -25.93 6.53
CA LYS A 12 -1.06 -25.97 7.33
C LYS A 12 -0.97 -25.09 8.58
N LEU A 13 0.11 -25.23 9.35
CA LEU A 13 0.32 -24.46 10.58
C LEU A 13 0.44 -22.97 10.29
N TYR A 14 1.24 -22.61 9.29
CA TYR A 14 1.47 -21.22 8.94
C TYR A 14 0.23 -20.56 8.34
N GLY A 15 -0.52 -21.28 7.50
CA GLY A 15 -1.83 -20.82 7.01
C GLY A 15 -2.83 -20.55 8.14
N ALA A 16 -2.83 -21.36 9.20
CA ALA A 16 -3.67 -21.13 10.38
C ALA A 16 -3.23 -19.88 11.15
N ILE A 17 -1.91 -19.67 11.32
CA ILE A 17 -1.36 -18.47 11.94
C ILE A 17 -1.81 -17.22 11.16
N LEU A 18 -1.64 -17.20 9.83
CA LEU A 18 -2.05 -16.07 8.99
C LEU A 18 -3.53 -15.71 9.16
N LYS A 19 -4.41 -16.73 9.20
CA LYS A 19 -5.86 -16.51 9.43
C LYS A 19 -6.15 -15.89 10.79
N VAL A 20 -5.54 -16.43 11.84
CA VAL A 20 -5.76 -15.94 13.20
C VAL A 20 -5.19 -14.54 13.35
N THR A 21 -3.98 -14.28 12.85
CA THR A 21 -3.37 -12.94 12.83
C THR A 21 -4.23 -11.95 12.06
N ASN A 22 -4.80 -12.32 10.91
CA ASN A 22 -5.69 -11.44 10.15
C ASN A 22 -7.00 -11.10 10.90
N ILE A 23 -7.52 -12.02 11.72
CA ILE A 23 -8.68 -11.74 12.57
C ILE A 23 -8.27 -10.81 13.73
N LEU A 24 -7.14 -11.12 14.37
CA LEU A 24 -6.67 -10.42 15.57
C LEU A 24 -6.10 -9.03 15.29
N SER A 25 -5.64 -8.76 14.07
CA SER A 25 -5.11 -7.45 13.65
C SER A 25 -6.12 -6.30 13.76
N SER A 26 -7.42 -6.64 13.79
CA SER A 26 -8.51 -5.68 14.02
C SER A 26 -8.64 -5.21 15.49
N PHE A 27 -7.93 -5.84 16.42
CA PHE A 27 -7.97 -5.52 17.85
C PHE A 27 -6.68 -4.79 18.27
N ASP A 28 -6.80 -3.60 18.84
CA ASP A 28 -5.63 -2.78 19.21
C ASP A 28 -4.73 -3.45 20.26
N GLU A 29 -5.30 -4.24 21.18
CA GLU A 29 -4.55 -4.99 22.20
C GLU A 29 -3.63 -6.07 21.61
N PHE A 30 -3.88 -6.52 20.38
CA PHE A 30 -3.08 -7.56 19.75
C PHE A 30 -1.72 -7.03 19.26
N LYS A 31 -1.66 -5.78 18.79
CA LYS A 31 -0.45 -5.17 18.20
C LYS A 31 0.76 -5.21 19.16
N ASP A 32 0.51 -5.04 20.46
CA ASP A 32 1.55 -5.01 21.49
C ASP A 32 1.86 -6.41 22.09
N ASN A 33 1.10 -7.45 21.71
CA ASN A 33 1.16 -8.80 22.28
C ASN A 33 1.51 -9.88 21.24
N GLU A 34 2.01 -9.50 20.07
CA GLU A 34 2.40 -10.46 19.05
C GLU A 34 3.60 -11.29 19.49
N LEU A 35 3.44 -12.62 19.45
CA LEU A 35 4.46 -13.56 19.90
C LEU A 35 5.56 -13.83 18.86
N ILE A 36 5.23 -13.67 17.58
CA ILE A 36 6.16 -13.85 16.47
C ILE A 36 6.68 -12.46 16.12
N ASN A 37 7.98 -12.24 16.26
CA ASN A 37 8.57 -10.96 15.89
C ASN A 37 8.58 -10.79 14.35
N GLU A 38 8.72 -9.54 13.91
CA GLU A 38 8.69 -9.19 12.48
C GLU A 38 9.73 -9.93 11.63
N ARG A 39 10.91 -10.23 12.18
CA ARG A 39 11.95 -10.95 11.44
C ARG A 39 11.56 -12.42 11.20
N ASP A 40 11.05 -13.08 12.23
CA ASP A 40 10.59 -14.47 12.12
C ASP A 40 9.37 -14.57 11.19
N LYS A 41 8.47 -13.58 11.22
CA LYS A 41 7.34 -13.50 10.26
C LYS A 41 7.83 -13.46 8.82
N GLN A 42 8.82 -12.61 8.52
CA GLN A 42 9.39 -12.48 7.18
C GLN A 42 10.08 -13.76 6.71
N ASP A 43 10.83 -14.41 7.59
CA ASP A 43 11.48 -15.68 7.30
C ASP A 43 10.44 -16.76 6.98
N TYR A 44 9.35 -16.82 7.76
CA TYR A 44 8.25 -17.77 7.50
C TYR A 44 7.44 -17.44 6.24
N HIS A 45 7.19 -16.16 5.93
CA HIS A 45 6.57 -15.74 4.66
C HIS A 45 7.41 -16.19 3.47
N SER A 46 8.73 -16.00 3.55
CA SER A 46 9.67 -16.40 2.50
C SER A 46 9.60 -17.90 2.24
N ILE A 47 9.64 -18.72 3.29
CA ILE A 47 9.50 -20.18 3.19
C ILE A 47 8.14 -20.57 2.61
N TYR A 48 7.05 -19.93 3.04
CA TYR A 48 5.70 -20.23 2.57
C TYR A 48 5.51 -19.94 1.07
N ILE A 49 6.08 -18.83 0.58
CA ILE A 49 6.07 -18.45 -0.84
C ILE A 49 6.91 -19.40 -1.68
N GLU A 50 8.09 -19.80 -1.19
CA GLU A 50 8.95 -20.76 -1.86
C GLU A 50 8.22 -22.10 -2.06
N LEU A 51 7.61 -22.63 -1.00
CA LEU A 51 6.82 -23.85 -1.05
C LEU A 51 5.62 -23.74 -2.00
N TYR A 52 4.91 -22.60 -2.02
CA TYR A 52 3.83 -22.37 -2.97
C TYR A 52 4.31 -22.50 -4.42
N ASN A 53 5.47 -21.90 -4.74
CA ASN A 53 6.03 -21.97 -6.08
C ASN A 53 6.50 -23.38 -6.44
N GLU A 54 7.12 -24.10 -5.51
CA GLU A 54 7.53 -25.49 -5.70
C GLU A 54 6.34 -26.40 -5.99
N PHE A 55 5.31 -26.38 -5.15
CA PHE A 55 4.11 -27.21 -5.30
C PHE A 55 3.34 -26.89 -6.58
N ARG A 56 3.24 -25.59 -6.93
CA ARG A 56 2.61 -25.16 -8.19
C ARG A 56 3.37 -25.65 -9.42
N ASN A 57 4.70 -25.68 -9.37
CA ASN A 57 5.53 -26.15 -10.48
C ASN A 57 5.46 -27.69 -10.60
N LYS A 58 5.46 -28.43 -9.48
CA LYS A 58 5.25 -29.88 -9.45
C LYS A 58 3.90 -30.28 -10.04
N ALA A 59 2.81 -29.60 -9.64
CA ALA A 59 1.46 -29.85 -10.15
C ALA A 59 1.37 -29.67 -11.69
N LYS A 60 2.13 -28.71 -12.25
CA LYS A 60 2.20 -28.51 -13.71
C LYS A 60 2.97 -29.61 -14.45
N GLN A 61 3.97 -30.21 -13.82
CA GLN A 61 4.84 -31.22 -14.44
C GLN A 61 4.26 -32.63 -14.36
N GLU A 62 3.64 -33.01 -13.24
CA GLU A 62 3.30 -34.42 -13.00
C GLU A 62 1.89 -34.82 -13.48
N LYS A 63 0.98 -33.87 -13.80
CA LYS A 63 -0.43 -34.14 -14.15
C LYS A 63 -1.17 -35.07 -13.16
N THR A 64 -0.62 -35.26 -11.97
CA THR A 64 -1.22 -35.96 -10.84
C THR A 64 -1.59 -34.93 -9.80
N ASP A 65 -2.72 -35.14 -9.14
CA ASP A 65 -3.36 -34.20 -8.22
C ASP A 65 -2.69 -34.23 -6.84
N VAL A 66 -1.38 -33.96 -6.79
CA VAL A 66 -0.61 -33.92 -5.54
C VAL A 66 -0.96 -32.66 -4.70
N THR A 67 -1.75 -31.76 -5.29
CA THR A 67 -2.26 -30.52 -4.69
C THR A 67 -3.59 -30.67 -3.92
N GLU A 68 -4.27 -31.82 -3.96
CA GLU A 68 -5.60 -31.95 -3.33
C GLU A 68 -5.59 -31.75 -1.79
N ASP A 69 -4.47 -32.00 -1.12
CA ASP A 69 -4.42 -32.06 0.35
C ASP A 69 -3.96 -30.78 1.06
N VAL A 70 -3.60 -29.72 0.32
CA VAL A 70 -3.07 -28.47 0.90
C VAL A 70 -3.60 -27.23 0.19
N VAL A 71 -4.26 -26.36 0.96
CA VAL A 71 -4.75 -25.05 0.52
C VAL A 71 -3.78 -23.97 1.00
N PHE A 72 -3.32 -23.11 0.08
CA PHE A 72 -2.46 -21.98 0.39
C PHE A 72 -3.28 -20.70 0.58
N GLU A 73 -3.00 -19.96 1.66
CA GLU A 73 -3.68 -18.70 2.01
C GLU A 73 -2.97 -17.49 1.36
N MET A 74 -2.77 -17.55 0.05
CA MET A 74 -1.98 -16.54 -0.68
C MET A 74 -2.58 -15.13 -0.66
N GLU A 75 -3.89 -15.01 -0.40
CA GLU A 75 -4.54 -13.71 -0.23
C GLU A 75 -4.12 -13.03 1.08
N LEU A 76 -3.92 -13.81 2.15
CA LEU A 76 -3.49 -13.30 3.45
C LEU A 76 -2.01 -12.89 3.43
N ILE A 77 -1.13 -13.67 2.79
CA ILE A 77 0.28 -13.29 2.57
C ILE A 77 0.36 -11.96 1.79
N LYS A 78 -0.45 -11.79 0.74
CA LYS A 78 -0.48 -10.55 -0.05
C LYS A 78 -1.00 -9.35 0.76
N SER A 79 -1.82 -9.59 1.77
CA SER A 79 -2.46 -8.57 2.59
C SER A 79 -1.64 -8.14 3.81
N ILE A 80 -0.75 -8.99 4.35
CA ILE A 80 -0.26 -8.82 5.73
C ILE A 80 1.15 -8.18 5.84
N GLU A 81 2.03 -8.17 4.82
CA GLU A 81 3.45 -7.80 5.09
C GLU A 81 4.16 -6.81 4.10
N VAL A 82 3.79 -6.64 2.82
CA VAL A 82 4.91 -6.53 1.82
C VAL A 82 5.09 -5.27 0.97
N ASN A 83 4.21 -4.26 0.92
CA ASN A 83 4.42 -3.24 -0.12
C ASN A 83 5.31 -2.05 0.28
N ILE A 84 4.96 -1.24 1.28
CA ILE A 84 5.72 0.00 1.52
C ILE A 84 6.89 -0.20 2.49
N ASP A 85 6.71 -0.85 3.63
CA ASP A 85 7.78 -1.00 4.62
C ASP A 85 8.92 -1.90 4.13
N TYR A 86 8.60 -2.96 3.39
CA TYR A 86 9.61 -3.77 2.70
C TYR A 86 10.35 -2.97 1.63
N ILE A 87 9.64 -2.16 0.83
CA ILE A 87 10.29 -1.23 -0.12
C ILE A 87 11.16 -0.23 0.62
N LEU A 88 10.71 0.33 1.75
CA LEU A 88 11.49 1.24 2.58
C LEU A 88 12.72 0.55 3.19
N GLY A 89 12.60 -0.73 3.56
CA GLY A 89 13.75 -1.55 3.98
C GLY A 89 14.76 -1.75 2.85
N LEU A 90 14.30 -2.01 1.63
CA LEU A 90 15.18 -2.08 0.45
C LEU A 90 15.80 -0.73 0.12
N VAL A 91 15.04 0.37 0.23
CA VAL A 91 15.54 1.74 0.02
C VAL A 91 16.57 2.09 1.08
N LYS A 92 16.34 1.72 2.34
CA LYS A 92 17.33 1.85 3.41
C LYS A 92 18.60 1.06 3.09
N LYS A 93 18.48 -0.18 2.63
CA LYS A 93 19.64 -0.99 2.24
C LYS A 93 20.41 -0.36 1.06
N TYR A 94 19.70 0.22 0.11
CA TYR A 94 20.29 0.97 -1.00
C TYR A 94 21.02 2.23 -0.49
N HIS A 95 20.40 2.96 0.42
CA HIS A 95 20.97 4.14 1.09
C HIS A 95 22.22 3.80 1.89
N ASP A 96 22.17 2.75 2.73
CA ASP A 96 23.30 2.25 3.53
C ASP A 96 24.47 1.74 2.63
N SER A 97 24.21 1.45 1.35
CA SER A 97 25.22 1.13 0.33
C SER A 97 25.79 2.36 -0.39
N ASN A 98 25.60 3.56 0.17
CA ASN A 98 25.91 4.86 -0.45
C ASN A 98 25.23 5.09 -1.81
N MET A 99 24.09 4.42 -2.06
CA MET A 99 23.34 4.49 -3.32
C MET A 99 24.12 3.99 -4.56
N GLU A 100 25.16 3.15 -4.37
CA GLU A 100 25.97 2.63 -5.48
C GLU A 100 25.46 1.27 -6.00
N ASP A 101 24.80 0.49 -5.16
CA ASP A 101 24.36 -0.87 -5.51
C ASP A 101 23.11 -0.87 -6.41
N LYS A 102 23.36 -0.95 -7.72
CA LYS A 102 22.31 -1.02 -8.75
C LYS A 102 21.47 -2.29 -8.69
N GLU A 103 21.95 -3.38 -8.07
CA GLU A 103 21.16 -4.61 -7.94
C GLU A 103 20.00 -4.42 -6.97
N ILE A 104 20.21 -3.65 -5.89
CA ILE A 104 19.14 -3.28 -4.95
C ILE A 104 18.12 -2.39 -5.65
N LEU A 105 18.55 -1.41 -6.45
CA LEU A 105 17.65 -0.56 -7.23
C LEU A 105 16.79 -1.37 -8.22
N LEU A 106 17.39 -2.32 -8.93
CA LEU A 106 16.68 -3.24 -9.82
C LEU A 106 15.69 -4.12 -9.05
N THR A 107 16.02 -4.51 -7.83
CA THR A 107 15.16 -5.31 -6.95
C THR A 107 13.95 -4.49 -6.51
N ILE A 108 14.15 -3.24 -6.07
CA ILE A 108 13.07 -2.29 -5.75
C ILE A 108 12.12 -2.14 -6.93
N GLN A 109 12.65 -1.88 -8.13
CA GLN A 109 11.83 -1.72 -9.34
C GLN A 109 11.02 -2.98 -9.67
N LYS A 110 11.63 -4.18 -9.57
CA LYS A 110 10.93 -5.44 -9.78
C LYS A 110 9.82 -5.67 -8.75
N THR A 111 10.08 -5.37 -7.48
CA THR A 111 9.07 -5.48 -6.40
C THR A 111 7.88 -4.56 -6.66
N ILE A 112 8.13 -3.30 -7.03
CA ILE A 112 7.08 -2.34 -7.40
C ILE A 112 6.25 -2.87 -8.59
N MET A 113 6.91 -3.41 -9.61
CA MET A 113 6.23 -3.97 -10.77
C MET A 113 5.48 -5.27 -10.49
N ALA A 114 5.90 -6.06 -9.51
CA ALA A 114 5.24 -7.30 -9.13
C ALA A 114 3.89 -7.06 -8.42
N SER A 115 3.72 -5.89 -7.81
CA SER A 115 2.58 -5.56 -6.97
C SER A 115 1.66 -4.53 -7.63
N PRO A 116 0.41 -4.89 -8.00
CA PRO A 116 -0.55 -3.95 -8.61
C PRO A 116 -0.72 -2.65 -7.82
N ASP A 117 -0.75 -2.75 -6.49
CA ASP A 117 -0.94 -1.63 -5.57
C ASP A 117 0.28 -0.73 -5.40
N LEU A 118 1.47 -1.16 -5.87
CA LEU A 118 2.66 -0.29 -5.92
C LEU A 118 2.85 0.33 -7.31
N ARG A 119 2.29 -0.28 -8.36
CA ARG A 119 2.43 0.25 -9.72
C ARG A 119 1.86 1.66 -9.86
N ASN A 120 0.71 1.93 -9.24
CA ASN A 120 0.11 3.26 -9.20
C ASN A 120 0.91 4.29 -8.38
N LYS A 121 1.89 3.84 -7.59
CA LYS A 121 2.77 4.67 -6.75
C LYS A 121 4.22 4.69 -7.21
N LYS A 122 4.55 3.96 -8.29
CA LYS A 122 5.91 3.79 -8.79
C LYS A 122 6.64 5.12 -8.91
N ASP A 123 6.02 6.09 -9.60
CA ASP A 123 6.68 7.36 -9.89
C ASP A 123 6.96 8.15 -8.61
N LEU A 124 6.09 8.04 -7.60
CA LEU A 124 6.28 8.68 -6.31
C LEU A 124 7.42 8.03 -5.50
N ILE A 125 7.51 6.70 -5.51
CA ILE A 125 8.59 5.95 -4.85
C ILE A 125 9.93 6.24 -5.53
N MET A 126 9.97 6.26 -6.86
CA MET A 126 11.20 6.56 -7.60
C MET A 126 11.65 8.00 -7.36
N ALA A 127 10.72 8.97 -7.38
CA ALA A 127 11.02 10.36 -7.06
C ALA A 127 11.53 10.53 -5.61
N PHE A 128 11.03 9.72 -4.67
CA PHE A 128 11.57 9.69 -3.31
C PHE A 128 13.02 9.21 -3.30
N ILE A 129 13.31 8.08 -3.95
CA ILE A 129 14.68 7.52 -4.01
C ILE A 129 15.66 8.51 -4.64
N GLU A 130 15.25 9.24 -5.68
CA GLU A 130 16.06 10.28 -6.32
C GLU A 130 16.29 11.52 -5.43
N SER A 131 15.43 11.76 -4.45
CA SER A 131 15.51 12.90 -3.53
C SER A 131 16.32 12.62 -2.25
N LEU A 132 16.75 11.38 -2.03
CA LEU A 132 17.47 10.98 -0.81
C LEU A 132 18.86 11.62 -0.72
N ASP A 133 19.22 12.04 0.48
CA ASP A 133 20.57 12.52 0.83
C ASP A 133 21.36 11.40 1.52
N GLN A 134 22.70 11.39 1.39
CA GLN A 134 23.55 10.32 1.94
C GLN A 134 23.55 10.25 3.47
N ASP A 135 23.38 11.39 4.15
CA ASP A 135 23.53 11.49 5.61
C ASP A 135 22.19 11.52 6.38
N SER A 136 21.08 11.31 5.69
CA SER A 136 19.73 11.48 6.25
C SER A 136 19.08 10.19 6.73
N ASN A 137 18.00 10.32 7.50
CA ASN A 137 17.21 9.18 7.94
C ASN A 137 16.10 8.88 6.91
N VAL A 138 16.25 7.76 6.21
CA VAL A 138 15.32 7.33 5.15
C VAL A 138 13.85 7.36 5.56
N TYR A 139 13.51 6.95 6.79
CA TYR A 139 12.11 6.92 7.24
C TYR A 139 11.55 8.33 7.49
N ALA A 140 12.33 9.20 8.15
CA ALA A 140 11.92 10.59 8.40
C ALA A 140 11.82 11.38 7.09
N ASP A 141 12.76 11.16 6.18
CA ASP A 141 12.75 11.77 4.85
C ASP A 141 11.57 11.31 4.02
N PHE A 142 11.22 10.02 4.11
CA PHE A 142 10.04 9.49 3.45
C PHE A 142 8.75 10.17 3.93
N GLU A 143 8.56 10.30 5.24
CA GLU A 143 7.38 10.99 5.79
C GLU A 143 7.36 12.46 5.35
N SER A 144 8.49 13.16 5.42
CA SER A 144 8.61 14.56 4.99
C SER A 144 8.31 14.73 3.49
N PHE A 145 8.89 13.88 2.66
CA PHE A 145 8.70 13.86 1.21
C PHE A 145 7.23 13.60 0.86
N MET A 146 6.61 12.59 1.48
CA MET A 146 5.20 12.25 1.26
C MET A 146 4.29 13.40 1.66
N ASN A 147 4.53 14.04 2.80
CA ASN A 147 3.75 15.20 3.24
C ASN A 147 3.89 16.40 2.30
N SER A 148 5.10 16.66 1.80
CA SER A 148 5.33 17.71 0.81
C SER A 148 4.59 17.43 -0.50
N LYS A 149 4.71 16.21 -1.04
CA LYS A 149 4.07 15.81 -2.29
C LYS A 149 2.55 15.80 -2.20
N LYS A 150 2.01 15.36 -1.06
CA LYS A 150 0.58 15.39 -0.75
C LYS A 150 0.02 16.82 -0.81
N LYS A 151 0.72 17.79 -0.21
CA LYS A 151 0.34 19.21 -0.26
C LYS A 151 0.44 19.79 -1.67
N GLU A 152 1.53 19.51 -2.37
CA GLU A 152 1.75 19.98 -3.75
C GLU A 152 0.63 19.50 -4.69
N GLU A 153 0.30 18.21 -4.64
CA GLU A 153 -0.70 17.60 -5.51
C GLU A 153 -2.13 18.06 -5.16
N LEU A 154 -2.43 18.23 -3.87
CA LEU A 154 -3.71 18.79 -3.43
C LEU A 154 -3.89 20.24 -3.87
N ASP A 155 -2.87 21.08 -3.72
CA ASP A 155 -2.89 22.48 -4.18
C ASP A 155 -3.07 22.55 -5.71
N LYS A 156 -2.50 21.60 -6.45
CA LYS A 156 -2.72 21.49 -7.90
C LYS A 156 -4.18 21.15 -8.23
N ILE A 157 -4.79 20.18 -7.56
CA ILE A 157 -6.22 19.84 -7.75
C ILE A 157 -7.11 21.05 -7.43
N ILE A 158 -6.83 21.76 -6.33
CA ILE A 158 -7.56 22.95 -5.91
C ILE A 158 -7.47 24.04 -6.99
N ALA A 159 -6.29 24.29 -7.54
CA ALA A 159 -6.10 25.28 -8.59
C ALA A 159 -6.78 24.89 -9.92
N GLU A 160 -6.65 23.63 -10.34
CA GLU A 160 -7.23 23.12 -11.59
C GLU A 160 -8.76 23.16 -11.59
N GLU A 161 -9.38 22.79 -10.47
CA GLU A 161 -10.85 22.74 -10.36
C GLU A 161 -11.44 24.00 -9.73
N ASN A 162 -10.60 24.97 -9.35
CA ASN A 162 -10.96 26.21 -8.66
C ASN A 162 -11.80 25.95 -7.39
N LEU A 163 -11.30 25.06 -6.52
CA LEU A 163 -11.96 24.65 -5.28
C LEU A 163 -11.72 25.68 -4.16
N ASN A 164 -12.57 25.67 -3.14
CA ASN A 164 -12.29 26.39 -1.91
C ASN A 164 -11.12 25.70 -1.17
N LYS A 165 -9.99 26.40 -1.04
CA LYS A 165 -8.77 25.85 -0.44
C LYS A 165 -9.00 25.34 0.99
N GLU A 166 -9.52 26.18 1.88
CA GLU A 166 -9.68 25.84 3.29
C GLU A 166 -10.61 24.64 3.48
N GLU A 167 -11.78 24.67 2.84
CA GLU A 167 -12.74 23.58 2.92
C GLU A 167 -12.20 22.28 2.32
N THR A 168 -11.40 22.36 1.24
CA THR A 168 -10.81 21.17 0.60
C THR A 168 -9.76 20.52 1.50
N TYR A 169 -8.92 21.33 2.16
CA TYR A 169 -7.96 20.80 3.14
C TYR A 169 -8.66 20.12 4.31
N ASN A 170 -9.69 20.77 4.88
CA ASN A 170 -10.47 20.20 5.98
C ASN A 170 -11.17 18.89 5.58
N PHE A 171 -11.77 18.86 4.38
CA PHE A 171 -12.42 17.66 3.84
C PHE A 171 -11.45 16.50 3.67
N ILE A 172 -10.27 16.77 3.11
CA ILE A 172 -9.25 15.75 2.90
C ILE A 172 -8.68 15.26 4.23
N GLN A 173 -8.37 16.16 5.16
CA GLN A 173 -7.91 15.78 6.49
C GLN A 173 -8.90 14.82 7.17
N ARG A 174 -10.20 15.16 7.19
CA ARG A 174 -11.25 14.26 7.72
C ARG A 174 -11.30 12.93 6.98
N SER A 175 -11.11 12.93 5.66
CA SER A 175 -11.11 11.71 4.85
C SER A 175 -9.96 10.77 5.24
N PHE A 176 -8.77 11.31 5.52
CA PHE A 176 -7.63 10.52 6.03
C PHE A 176 -7.86 10.03 7.46
N GLU A 177 -8.42 10.86 8.33
CA GLU A 177 -8.78 10.46 9.70
C GLU A 177 -9.83 9.34 9.74
N HIS A 178 -10.82 9.38 8.84
CA HIS A 178 -11.86 8.36 8.72
C HIS A 178 -11.45 7.15 7.85
N GLY A 179 -10.30 7.23 7.18
CA GLY A 179 -9.81 6.19 6.27
C GLY A 179 -10.67 5.96 5.02
N ARG A 180 -11.49 6.94 4.63
CA ARG A 180 -12.31 6.89 3.41
C ARG A 180 -12.70 8.28 2.96
N VAL A 181 -12.95 8.45 1.66
CA VAL A 181 -13.52 9.68 1.11
C VAL A 181 -15.05 9.60 1.14
N GLU A 182 -15.69 10.54 1.83
CA GLU A 182 -17.16 10.60 1.87
C GLU A 182 -17.71 11.28 0.61
N THR A 183 -18.17 10.44 -0.33
CA THR A 183 -18.76 10.90 -1.61
C THR A 183 -20.26 11.18 -1.49
N ASN A 184 -20.90 10.57 -0.49
CA ASN A 184 -22.33 10.68 -0.20
C ASN A 184 -22.55 11.79 0.83
N GLY A 185 -23.16 12.90 0.39
CA GLY A 185 -23.48 14.01 1.29
C GLY A 185 -23.32 15.38 0.63
N THR A 186 -23.39 16.41 1.48
CA THR A 186 -23.23 17.82 1.09
C THR A 186 -21.82 18.34 1.21
N GLU A 187 -20.88 17.59 1.82
CA GLU A 187 -19.50 18.06 2.06
C GLU A 187 -18.75 18.38 0.77
N VAL A 188 -18.78 17.50 -0.23
CA VAL A 188 -18.18 17.80 -1.54
C VAL A 188 -18.82 19.04 -2.18
N SER A 189 -20.06 19.38 -1.81
CA SER A 189 -20.71 20.59 -2.33
C SER A 189 -20.20 21.88 -1.69
N THR A 190 -19.56 21.82 -0.52
CA THR A 190 -18.98 23.00 0.16
C THR A 190 -17.62 23.38 -0.41
N ILE A 191 -16.88 22.41 -0.98
CA ILE A 191 -15.58 22.65 -1.61
C ILE A 191 -15.68 23.17 -3.05
N LEU A 192 -16.82 22.96 -3.72
CA LEU A 192 -17.03 23.40 -5.09
C LEU A 192 -17.13 24.93 -5.20
N PRO A 193 -16.67 25.52 -6.31
CA PRO A 193 -16.86 26.95 -6.55
C PRO A 193 -18.35 27.32 -6.66
N PRO A 194 -18.69 28.61 -6.47
CA PRO A 194 -20.04 29.10 -6.72
C PRO A 194 -20.47 28.81 -8.15
N MET A 195 -21.56 28.06 -8.32
CA MET A 195 -22.13 27.70 -9.61
C MET A 195 -23.64 27.83 -9.58
N SER A 196 -24.24 28.10 -10.74
CA SER A 196 -25.70 28.14 -10.86
C SER A 196 -26.29 26.75 -10.61
N MET A 197 -27.32 26.69 -9.77
CA MET A 197 -28.10 25.47 -9.49
C MET A 197 -29.08 25.13 -10.61
N PHE A 198 -29.31 26.06 -11.55
CA PHE A 198 -30.38 26.01 -12.54
C PHE A 198 -29.84 26.06 -13.97
N THR A 199 -28.77 25.30 -14.24
CA THR A 199 -28.27 25.12 -15.61
C THR A 199 -29.06 24.02 -16.32
N PRO A 200 -29.40 24.18 -17.62
CA PRO A 200 -30.10 23.14 -18.39
C PRO A 200 -29.28 21.86 -18.56
N ASN A 201 -27.96 22.02 -18.65
CA ASN A 201 -26.99 20.93 -18.62
C ASN A 201 -26.53 20.74 -17.18
N ASN A 202 -26.41 19.49 -16.74
CA ASN A 202 -26.13 19.10 -15.35
C ASN A 202 -24.68 19.39 -14.91
N ASP A 203 -24.12 20.52 -15.35
CA ASP A 203 -22.71 20.92 -15.27
C ASP A 203 -22.17 20.88 -13.84
N ARG A 204 -22.98 21.26 -12.85
CA ARG A 204 -22.59 21.21 -11.43
C ARG A 204 -22.41 19.77 -10.96
N GLN A 205 -23.27 18.85 -11.38
CA GLN A 205 -23.16 17.44 -11.02
C GLN A 205 -21.97 16.78 -11.72
N GLU A 206 -21.73 17.11 -12.98
CA GLU A 206 -20.55 16.62 -13.72
C GLU A 206 -19.25 17.09 -13.07
N LYS A 207 -19.17 18.37 -12.71
CA LYS A 207 -18.02 18.91 -11.98
C LYS A 207 -17.85 18.24 -10.61
N LYS A 208 -18.95 18.02 -9.88
CA LYS A 208 -18.92 17.30 -8.60
C LYS A 208 -18.30 15.90 -8.78
N ASN A 209 -18.77 15.13 -9.75
CA ASN A 209 -18.26 13.77 -10.00
C ASN A 209 -16.77 13.81 -10.37
N LYS A 210 -16.36 14.72 -11.26
CA LYS A 210 -14.96 14.88 -11.66
C LYS A 210 -14.05 15.22 -10.48
N VAL A 211 -14.50 16.09 -9.57
CA VAL A 211 -13.76 16.43 -8.36
C VAL A 211 -13.68 15.23 -7.43
N ILE A 212 -14.76 14.48 -7.26
CA ILE A 212 -14.77 13.24 -6.45
C ILE A 212 -13.75 12.24 -7.01
N ASP A 213 -13.74 12.00 -8.31
CA ASP A 213 -12.81 11.05 -8.93
C ASP A 213 -11.35 11.45 -8.69
N LYS A 214 -11.01 12.75 -8.84
CA LYS A 214 -9.67 13.28 -8.54
C LYS A 214 -9.29 13.13 -7.08
N LEU A 215 -10.22 13.40 -6.16
CA LEU A 215 -9.96 13.30 -4.71
C LEU A 215 -9.85 11.84 -4.25
N LEU A 216 -10.60 10.93 -4.87
CA LEU A 216 -10.45 9.48 -4.65
C LEU A 216 -9.10 8.98 -5.13
N GLU A 217 -8.68 9.35 -6.35
CA GLU A 217 -7.36 8.98 -6.87
C GLU A 217 -6.23 9.53 -5.99
N PHE A 218 -6.35 10.79 -5.57
CA PHE A 218 -5.45 11.40 -4.60
C PHE A 218 -5.41 10.64 -3.27
N PHE A 219 -6.59 10.30 -2.72
CA PHE A 219 -6.70 9.57 -1.47
C PHE A 219 -6.04 8.19 -1.58
N ASP A 220 -6.39 7.39 -2.58
CA ASP A 220 -5.86 6.04 -2.79
C ASP A 220 -4.34 6.03 -2.94
N LYS A 221 -3.79 7.06 -3.62
CA LYS A 221 -2.35 7.23 -3.81
C LYS A 221 -1.60 7.42 -2.50
N PHE A 222 -2.11 8.25 -1.58
CA PHE A 222 -1.39 8.62 -0.36
C PHE A 222 -1.85 7.91 0.91
N PHE A 223 -3.06 7.34 0.95
CA PHE A 223 -3.61 6.67 2.15
C PHE A 223 -2.83 5.43 2.55
N SER A 224 -2.39 4.66 1.56
CA SER A 224 -1.64 3.41 1.76
C SER A 224 -0.12 3.61 1.87
N MET A 225 0.35 4.86 1.94
CA MET A 225 1.79 5.20 2.00
C MET A 225 2.17 6.06 3.20
N SER A 226 1.20 6.54 3.98
CA SER A 226 1.43 7.49 5.06
C SER A 226 0.83 6.93 6.33
N ASN A 227 1.54 7.06 7.45
CA ASN A 227 0.88 7.04 8.75
C ASN A 227 -0.20 8.14 8.75
N ASN A 228 -1.35 7.88 9.37
CA ASN A 228 -2.60 8.67 9.31
C ASN A 228 -2.51 10.14 9.83
N LYS A 229 -1.33 10.75 9.90
CA LYS A 229 -1.14 12.14 10.31
C LYS A 229 -1.11 13.06 9.09
N PHE A 230 -1.97 14.07 9.11
CA PHE A 230 -2.03 15.18 8.16
C PHE A 230 -1.44 16.44 8.79
#